data_AF-A0A3B9FZC0-F1
#
_entry.id   AF-A0A3B9FZC0-F1
#
_cell.length_a   1.000
_cell.length_b   1.000
_cell.length_c   1.000
_cell.angle_alpha   90.00
_cell.angle_beta   90.00
_cell.angle_gamma   90.00
#
_symmetry.space_group_name_H-M   'P 1'
#
loop_
_entity.id
_entity.type
_entity.pdbx_description
1 polymer ?
#
loop_
_entity_poly.entity_id
_entity_poly.type
_entity_poly.pdbx_seq_one_letter_code
_entity_poly.pdbx_strand_id
1 'polypeptide(L)'
;MYVMKKLMLAILPALLLAGCSVKEKEMEVSVFQNTVTSVYTGKVKRKLPEGEGTAVLENNAVAEGLFEQGAWVSGTADKVPYSISYNNGMISGTYTGEVAEQLPSGSGTFTSDTFTFEGTWNNGVPDGPGTLSAQSFQIGALDGSYTGDVDKGMSEGNGTFVYSDDEHEITMEGSFAGSKFDGLLTKTVRYGETEKSYPVFYQKGQEVHDTAAMIAYLEGMRNTSYCLSEAQLSFIQDHTALFEGTAKDNDLPKEYAVFNRDSFKETDAPSLILIRNAAIRSVQRYKPYEGADTVTSLIVENSDGYYHLVFAYGVTKADRGDIVDICALPLCKSTLTAPEQDYPAIDAAGAVVFGG
;
A
#
# COMPACT_ATOMS: atom_id res chain seq x y z
N MET A 1 40.86 -58.90 -62.67
CA MET A 1 40.94 -58.64 -61.23
C MET A 1 40.77 -57.14 -60.98
N TYR A 2 39.53 -56.67 -60.79
CA TYR A 2 39.12 -55.58 -59.88
C TYR A 2 37.61 -55.39 -60.07
N VAL A 3 36.85 -55.71 -59.02
CA VAL A 3 35.40 -55.54 -58.94
C VAL A 3 35.15 -54.13 -58.41
N MET A 4 34.53 -53.27 -59.20
CA MET A 4 34.00 -51.98 -58.70
C MET A 4 32.50 -52.12 -58.46
N LYS A 5 32.13 -52.32 -57.20
CA LYS A 5 30.76 -52.26 -56.67
C LYS A 5 30.22 -50.84 -56.90
N LYS A 6 29.16 -50.69 -57.71
CA LYS A 6 28.32 -49.49 -57.73
C LYS A 6 27.67 -49.33 -56.35
N LEU A 7 28.09 -48.34 -55.59
CA LEU A 7 27.45 -47.90 -54.36
C LEU A 7 26.20 -47.10 -54.75
N MET A 8 25.01 -47.73 -54.71
CA MET A 8 23.75 -47.00 -54.75
C MET A 8 23.47 -46.44 -53.37
N LEU A 9 23.63 -45.12 -53.22
CA LEU A 9 23.21 -44.39 -52.03
C LEU A 9 21.69 -44.21 -52.11
N ALA A 10 20.95 -44.97 -51.31
CA ALA A 10 19.50 -44.82 -51.18
C ALA A 10 19.21 -43.54 -50.39
N ILE A 11 18.74 -42.51 -51.08
CA ILE A 11 18.17 -41.31 -50.47
C ILE A 11 16.81 -41.74 -49.89
N LEU A 12 16.77 -41.95 -48.58
CA LEU A 12 15.54 -42.17 -47.83
C LEU A 12 14.73 -40.85 -47.90
N PRO A 13 13.50 -40.84 -48.43
CA PRO A 13 12.70 -39.63 -48.40
C PRO A 13 12.33 -39.37 -46.94
N ALA A 14 12.83 -38.27 -46.38
CA ALA A 14 12.38 -37.74 -45.10
C ALA A 14 10.90 -37.39 -45.26
N LEU A 15 10.03 -38.31 -44.83
CA LEU A 15 8.59 -38.12 -44.79
C LEU A 15 8.31 -37.02 -43.75
N LEU A 16 8.20 -35.78 -44.22
CA LEU A 16 7.63 -34.68 -43.44
C LEU A 16 6.17 -35.04 -43.16
N LEU A 17 5.93 -35.71 -42.03
CA LEU A 17 4.59 -35.94 -41.48
C LEU A 17 4.01 -34.57 -41.14
N ALA A 18 3.28 -33.98 -42.09
CA ALA A 18 2.43 -32.83 -41.83
C ALA A 18 1.41 -33.24 -40.75
N GLY A 19 1.46 -32.58 -39.59
CA GLY A 19 0.44 -32.77 -38.56
C GLY A 19 -0.93 -32.36 -39.10
N CYS A 20 -1.97 -33.13 -38.77
CA CYS A 20 -3.34 -32.78 -39.14
C CYS A 20 -3.88 -31.77 -38.13
N SER A 21 -4.57 -30.73 -38.59
CA SER A 21 -5.35 -29.87 -37.70
C SER A 21 -6.68 -30.51 -37.35
N VAL A 22 -7.11 -30.38 -36.09
CA VAL A 22 -8.41 -30.83 -35.59
C VAL A 22 -9.16 -29.64 -35.00
N LYS A 23 -10.48 -29.76 -34.97
CA LYS A 23 -11.37 -28.81 -34.31
C LYS A 23 -12.22 -29.58 -33.30
N GLU A 24 -12.32 -29.04 -32.08
CA GLU A 24 -13.18 -29.56 -31.02
C GLU A 24 -13.02 -31.07 -30.77
N LYS A 25 -11.77 -31.53 -30.68
CA LYS A 25 -11.47 -32.95 -30.47
C LYS A 25 -11.13 -33.22 -29.01
N GLU A 26 -11.77 -34.23 -28.43
CA GLU A 26 -11.40 -34.71 -27.09
C GLU A 26 -9.97 -35.28 -27.09
N MET A 27 -9.10 -34.72 -26.24
CA MET A 27 -7.69 -35.07 -26.12
C MET A 27 -7.19 -34.87 -24.69
N GLU A 28 -6.25 -35.72 -24.26
CA GLU A 28 -5.45 -35.46 -23.07
C GLU A 28 -4.40 -34.39 -23.37
N VAL A 29 -4.33 -33.39 -22.49
CA VAL A 29 -3.32 -32.32 -22.52
C VAL A 29 -2.63 -32.25 -21.16
N SER A 30 -1.31 -32.05 -21.17
CA SER A 30 -0.58 -31.73 -19.94
C SER A 30 -0.54 -30.21 -19.76
N VAL A 31 -1.10 -29.73 -18.65
CA VAL A 31 -1.19 -28.32 -18.26
C VAL A 31 -0.62 -28.19 -16.84
N PHE A 32 0.42 -27.36 -16.69
CA PHE A 32 1.18 -27.26 -15.44
C PHE A 32 1.53 -28.63 -14.85
N GLN A 33 1.09 -28.92 -13.62
CA GLN A 33 1.36 -30.18 -12.92
C GLN A 33 0.35 -31.31 -13.23
N ASN A 34 -0.63 -31.08 -14.11
CA ASN A 34 -1.75 -32.00 -14.32
C ASN A 34 -1.83 -32.46 -15.78
N THR A 35 -2.29 -33.69 -15.99
CA THR A 35 -2.77 -34.16 -17.30
C THR A 35 -4.27 -34.31 -17.22
N VAL A 36 -4.99 -33.63 -18.11
CA VAL A 36 -6.44 -33.50 -18.06
C VAL A 36 -7.06 -33.77 -19.43
N THR A 37 -8.30 -34.25 -19.42
CA THR A 37 -9.12 -34.32 -20.64
C THR A 37 -9.54 -32.90 -21.03
N SER A 38 -9.48 -32.60 -22.32
CA SER A 38 -9.84 -31.30 -22.88
C SER A 38 -10.53 -31.45 -24.23
N VAL A 39 -11.25 -30.41 -24.63
CA VAL A 39 -11.68 -30.18 -26.01
C VAL A 39 -10.61 -29.34 -26.70
N TYR A 40 -9.80 -29.97 -27.55
CA TYR A 40 -8.66 -29.35 -28.22
C TYR A 40 -8.98 -28.92 -29.66
N THR A 41 -8.52 -27.73 -30.02
CA THR A 41 -8.51 -27.20 -31.38
C THR A 41 -7.09 -26.76 -31.74
N GLY A 42 -6.50 -27.33 -32.79
CA GLY A 42 -5.10 -27.03 -33.14
C GLY A 42 -4.46 -28.14 -33.98
N LYS A 43 -3.15 -28.09 -34.16
CA LYS A 43 -2.42 -29.15 -34.88
C LYS A 43 -2.21 -30.36 -33.96
N VAL A 44 -2.23 -31.55 -34.57
CA VAL A 44 -2.03 -32.84 -33.91
C VAL A 44 -0.96 -33.62 -34.66
N LYS A 45 0.00 -34.15 -33.91
CA LYS A 45 1.10 -34.98 -34.44
C LYS A 45 1.24 -36.23 -33.58
N ARG A 46 1.24 -37.40 -34.22
CA ARG A 46 1.28 -38.71 -33.53
C ARG A 46 0.21 -38.85 -32.42
N LYS A 47 -0.99 -38.34 -32.69
CA LYS A 47 -2.16 -38.32 -31.78
C LYS A 47 -2.01 -37.41 -30.54
N LEU A 48 -0.98 -36.59 -30.48
CA LEU A 48 -0.75 -35.61 -29.42
C LEU A 48 -0.96 -34.18 -29.95
N PRO A 49 -1.46 -33.25 -29.12
CA PRO A 49 -1.41 -31.80 -29.39
C PRO A 49 0.02 -31.35 -29.76
N GLU A 50 0.15 -30.51 -30.79
CA GLU A 50 1.43 -29.96 -31.27
C GLU A 50 1.20 -28.58 -31.89
N GLY A 51 2.14 -27.65 -31.78
CA GLY A 51 2.05 -26.31 -32.35
C GLY A 51 1.01 -25.44 -31.65
N GLU A 52 0.64 -24.32 -32.30
CA GLU A 52 -0.42 -23.44 -31.80
C GLU A 52 -1.77 -24.16 -31.70
N GLY A 53 -2.45 -23.97 -30.58
CA GLY A 53 -3.77 -24.52 -30.31
C GLY A 53 -4.43 -23.94 -29.07
N THR A 54 -5.64 -24.43 -28.81
CA THR A 54 -6.47 -24.07 -27.66
C THR A 54 -7.04 -25.35 -27.07
N ALA A 55 -6.88 -25.53 -25.76
CA ALA A 55 -7.49 -26.61 -25.00
C ALA A 55 -8.51 -26.01 -24.01
N VAL A 56 -9.77 -26.46 -24.11
CA VAL A 56 -10.83 -26.12 -23.16
C VAL A 56 -11.02 -27.29 -22.20
N LEU A 57 -10.84 -27.06 -20.91
CA LEU A 57 -10.90 -28.06 -19.84
C LEU A 57 -12.34 -28.17 -19.27
N GLU A 58 -12.60 -29.19 -18.44
CA GLU A 58 -13.93 -29.48 -17.87
C GLU A 58 -14.59 -28.30 -17.10
N ASN A 59 -13.80 -27.37 -16.55
CA ASN A 59 -14.29 -26.18 -15.82
C ASN A 59 -14.36 -24.91 -16.68
N ASN A 60 -14.39 -25.04 -18.01
CA ASN A 60 -14.22 -23.94 -18.97
C ASN A 60 -12.89 -23.18 -18.84
N ALA A 61 -11.92 -23.73 -18.10
CA ALA A 61 -10.58 -23.19 -18.10
C ALA A 61 -9.96 -23.36 -19.50
N VAL A 62 -9.18 -22.37 -19.93
CA VAL A 62 -8.63 -22.31 -21.28
C VAL A 62 -7.11 -22.22 -21.20
N ALA A 63 -6.44 -23.14 -21.89
CA ALA A 63 -5.01 -23.07 -22.16
C ALA A 63 -4.83 -22.81 -23.66
N GLU A 64 -4.31 -21.65 -24.01
CA GLU A 64 -4.07 -21.24 -25.40
C GLU A 64 -2.58 -21.01 -25.64
N GLY A 65 -2.08 -21.43 -26.80
CA GLY A 65 -0.71 -21.18 -27.26
C GLY A 65 -0.02 -22.43 -27.79
N LEU A 66 1.27 -22.55 -27.50
CA LEU A 66 2.14 -23.58 -28.07
C LEU A 66 2.03 -24.90 -27.29
N PHE A 67 1.77 -25.98 -28.02
CA PHE A 67 1.82 -27.34 -27.51
C PHE A 67 2.99 -28.12 -28.11
N GLU A 68 3.67 -28.93 -27.31
CA GLU A 68 4.72 -29.85 -27.77
C GLU A 68 4.52 -31.23 -27.15
N GLN A 69 4.39 -32.26 -27.99
CA GLN A 69 4.19 -33.64 -27.53
C GLN A 69 3.03 -33.78 -26.52
N GLY A 70 1.97 -32.98 -26.68
CA GLY A 70 0.79 -32.99 -25.82
C GLY A 70 0.88 -32.13 -24.56
N ALA A 71 2.03 -31.52 -24.27
CA ALA A 71 2.16 -30.58 -23.18
C ALA A 71 1.97 -29.14 -23.67
N TRP A 72 1.28 -28.32 -22.88
CA TRP A 72 1.18 -26.89 -23.10
C TRP A 72 2.44 -26.19 -22.58
N VAL A 73 3.16 -25.51 -23.47
CA VAL A 73 4.51 -24.99 -23.22
C VAL A 73 4.53 -23.49 -22.98
N SER A 74 3.72 -22.72 -23.71
CA SER A 74 3.65 -21.27 -23.55
C SER A 74 2.36 -20.70 -24.10
N GLY A 75 1.97 -19.51 -23.63
CA GLY A 75 0.82 -18.76 -24.12
C GLY A 75 0.05 -18.13 -22.96
N THR A 76 -1.27 -18.31 -22.92
CA THR A 76 -2.14 -17.69 -21.90
C THR A 76 -3.03 -18.72 -21.21
N ALA A 77 -3.13 -18.61 -19.88
CA ALA A 77 -4.12 -19.31 -19.07
C ALA A 77 -5.34 -18.42 -18.81
N ASP A 78 -6.53 -19.00 -18.87
CA ASP A 78 -7.73 -18.49 -18.21
C ASP A 78 -8.25 -19.55 -17.23
N LYS A 79 -8.13 -19.27 -15.93
CA LYS A 79 -8.59 -20.11 -14.80
C LYS A 79 -8.04 -21.53 -14.82
N VAL A 80 -6.84 -21.73 -15.36
CA VAL A 80 -6.21 -23.06 -15.42
C VAL A 80 -5.81 -23.50 -14.01
N PRO A 81 -6.19 -24.70 -13.54
CA PRO A 81 -5.82 -25.18 -12.21
C PRO A 81 -4.30 -25.21 -12.00
N TYR A 82 -3.84 -24.59 -10.92
CA TYR A 82 -2.41 -24.50 -10.58
C TYR A 82 -2.21 -24.66 -9.07
N SER A 83 -1.04 -25.16 -8.68
CA SER A 83 -0.64 -25.25 -7.28
C SER A 83 0.69 -24.56 -7.05
N ILE A 84 0.77 -23.76 -5.98
CA ILE A 84 2.02 -23.14 -5.52
C ILE A 84 2.46 -23.75 -4.19
N SER A 85 3.77 -23.73 -3.92
CA SER A 85 4.30 -24.04 -2.60
C SER A 85 4.38 -22.76 -1.76
N TYR A 86 3.79 -22.78 -0.56
CA TYR A 86 3.79 -21.65 0.38
C TYR A 86 3.80 -22.18 1.82
N ASN A 87 4.66 -21.63 2.69
CA ASN A 87 4.81 -22.02 4.11
C ASN A 87 4.88 -23.55 4.35
N ASN A 88 5.68 -24.26 3.54
CA ASN A 88 5.80 -25.73 3.56
C ASN A 88 4.50 -26.51 3.23
N GLY A 89 3.46 -25.81 2.81
CA GLY A 89 2.23 -26.37 2.26
C GLY A 89 2.17 -26.22 0.75
N MET A 90 1.15 -26.86 0.16
CA MET A 90 0.78 -26.67 -1.23
C MET A 90 -0.62 -26.06 -1.26
N ILE A 91 -0.75 -24.91 -1.91
CA ILE A 91 -2.02 -24.21 -2.08
C ILE A 91 -2.45 -24.40 -3.52
N SER A 92 -3.64 -24.96 -3.71
CA SER A 92 -4.26 -25.17 -5.01
C SER A 92 -5.26 -24.06 -5.30
N GLY A 93 -5.32 -23.65 -6.55
CA GLY A 93 -6.22 -22.60 -7.02
C GLY A 93 -6.29 -22.60 -8.54
N THR A 94 -6.59 -21.43 -9.09
CA THR A 94 -6.61 -21.19 -10.53
C THR A 94 -5.69 -20.04 -10.88
N TYR A 95 -5.02 -20.15 -12.03
CA TYR A 95 -4.16 -19.12 -12.58
C TYR A 95 -4.75 -18.57 -13.88
N THR A 96 -4.72 -17.25 -14.03
CA THR A 96 -5.03 -16.52 -15.26
C THR A 96 -3.86 -15.59 -15.55
N GLY A 97 -3.26 -15.68 -16.73
CA GLY A 97 -2.09 -14.86 -17.07
C GLY A 97 -1.19 -15.51 -18.10
N GLU A 98 0.00 -14.95 -18.25
CA GLU A 98 0.99 -15.44 -19.21
C GLU A 98 1.66 -16.73 -18.70
N VAL A 99 2.05 -17.59 -19.64
CA VAL A 99 2.76 -18.84 -19.38
C VAL A 99 3.94 -18.97 -20.32
N ALA A 100 5.08 -19.35 -19.77
CA ALA A 100 6.31 -19.63 -20.49
C ALA A 100 7.01 -20.83 -19.82
N GLU A 101 7.63 -21.69 -20.64
CA GLU A 101 8.33 -22.88 -20.15
C GLU A 101 7.47 -23.75 -19.21
N GLN A 102 6.18 -23.89 -19.55
CA GLN A 102 5.17 -24.67 -18.80
C GLN A 102 4.86 -24.12 -17.39
N LEU A 103 5.21 -22.87 -17.09
CA LEU A 103 5.03 -22.23 -15.79
C LEU A 103 4.37 -20.85 -15.92
N PRO A 104 3.61 -20.39 -14.91
CA PRO A 104 3.23 -18.99 -14.79
C PRO A 104 4.43 -18.04 -14.93
N SER A 105 4.25 -16.98 -15.71
CA SER A 105 5.27 -15.99 -16.02
C SER A 105 4.63 -14.63 -16.29
N GLY A 106 5.40 -13.54 -16.29
CA GLY A 106 4.91 -12.23 -16.70
C GLY A 106 3.84 -11.71 -15.75
N SER A 107 2.76 -11.13 -16.28
CA SER A 107 1.63 -10.69 -15.46
C SER A 107 0.58 -11.78 -15.30
N GLY A 108 0.06 -11.95 -14.09
CA GLY A 108 -0.99 -12.93 -13.83
C GLY A 108 -1.66 -12.81 -12.47
N THR A 109 -2.80 -13.48 -12.37
CA THR A 109 -3.62 -13.58 -11.17
C THR A 109 -3.72 -15.04 -10.75
N PHE A 110 -3.47 -15.30 -9.47
CA PHE A 110 -3.77 -16.58 -8.83
C PHE A 110 -4.87 -16.39 -7.79
N THR A 111 -5.90 -17.21 -7.90
CA THR A 111 -7.03 -17.21 -6.97
C THR A 111 -7.16 -18.59 -6.33
N SER A 112 -7.16 -18.63 -5.00
CA SER A 112 -7.38 -19.81 -4.17
C SER A 112 -8.47 -19.53 -3.14
N ASP A 113 -8.78 -20.53 -2.32
CA ASP A 113 -9.74 -20.37 -1.21
C ASP A 113 -9.21 -19.45 -0.09
N THR A 114 -7.89 -19.27 0.03
CA THR A 114 -7.26 -18.56 1.16
C THR A 114 -6.72 -17.18 0.79
N PHE A 115 -6.34 -16.97 -0.47
CA PHE A 115 -5.89 -15.68 -0.97
C PHE A 115 -6.04 -15.53 -2.48
N THR A 116 -6.05 -14.28 -2.93
CA THR A 116 -5.88 -13.86 -4.33
C THR A 116 -4.63 -12.99 -4.45
N PHE A 117 -3.78 -13.28 -5.42
CA PHE A 117 -2.62 -12.46 -5.78
C PHE A 117 -2.72 -12.05 -7.24
N GLU A 118 -2.51 -10.77 -7.53
CA GLU A 118 -2.38 -10.23 -8.88
C GLU A 118 -1.05 -9.50 -8.98
N GLY A 119 -0.19 -9.87 -9.93
CA GLY A 119 1.11 -9.22 -10.06
C GLY A 119 2.06 -9.96 -10.97
N THR A 120 3.34 -9.81 -10.67
CA THR A 120 4.42 -10.37 -11.48
C THR A 120 4.74 -11.81 -11.08
N TRP A 121 4.93 -12.66 -12.10
CA TRP A 121 5.26 -14.08 -11.97
C TRP A 121 6.56 -14.39 -12.70
N ASN A 122 7.38 -15.23 -12.06
CA ASN A 122 8.64 -15.71 -12.62
C ASN A 122 8.85 -17.16 -12.21
N ASN A 123 9.14 -18.03 -13.19
CA ASN A 123 9.35 -19.47 -12.95
C ASN A 123 8.27 -20.11 -12.08
N GLY A 124 7.00 -19.74 -12.31
CA GLY A 124 5.85 -20.35 -11.65
C GLY A 124 5.57 -19.89 -10.23
N VAL A 125 6.26 -18.88 -9.72
CA VAL A 125 5.98 -18.27 -8.41
C VAL A 125 5.73 -16.77 -8.54
N PRO A 126 4.94 -16.17 -7.64
CA PRO A 126 4.89 -14.71 -7.48
C PRO A 126 6.31 -14.17 -7.23
N ASP A 127 6.76 -13.23 -8.05
CA ASP A 127 8.10 -12.64 -7.97
C ASP A 127 8.06 -11.18 -8.41
N GLY A 128 8.17 -10.27 -7.46
CA GLY A 128 8.08 -8.84 -7.68
C GLY A 128 6.79 -8.21 -7.13
N PRO A 129 6.43 -7.01 -7.64
CA PRO A 129 5.31 -6.24 -7.14
C PRO A 129 3.96 -6.85 -7.56
N GLY A 130 2.96 -6.67 -6.70
CA GLY A 130 1.58 -7.03 -6.96
C GLY A 130 0.63 -6.57 -5.86
N THR A 131 -0.63 -6.96 -5.97
CA THR A 131 -1.66 -6.77 -4.95
C THR A 131 -2.09 -8.12 -4.40
N LEU A 132 -2.17 -8.22 -3.07
CA LEU A 132 -2.59 -9.42 -2.34
C LEU A 132 -3.89 -9.14 -1.61
N SER A 133 -4.80 -10.11 -1.60
CA SER A 133 -5.95 -10.20 -0.70
C SER A 133 -5.91 -11.56 -0.01
N ALA A 134 -5.56 -11.61 1.27
CA ALA A 134 -5.36 -12.84 2.04
C ALA A 134 -6.16 -12.83 3.35
N GLN A 135 -6.71 -13.97 3.74
CA GLN A 135 -7.43 -14.12 5.03
C GLN A 135 -6.48 -14.29 6.23
N SER A 136 -5.25 -14.75 5.99
CA SER A 136 -4.19 -14.89 6.99
C SER A 136 -2.88 -14.38 6.37
N PHE A 137 -2.30 -13.39 7.02
CA PHE A 137 -1.08 -12.71 6.63
C PHE A 137 -0.37 -12.21 7.89
N GLN A 138 0.93 -12.46 7.99
CA GLN A 138 1.70 -12.10 9.16
C GLN A 138 2.31 -10.70 9.02
N ILE A 139 2.02 -9.83 9.99
CA ILE A 139 2.67 -8.52 10.15
C ILE A 139 3.25 -8.45 11.55
N GLY A 140 4.59 -8.49 11.64
CA GLY A 140 5.28 -8.64 12.91
C GLY A 140 4.89 -9.93 13.64
N ALA A 141 4.29 -9.81 14.83
CA ALA A 141 3.80 -10.95 15.62
C ALA A 141 2.30 -11.19 15.46
N LEU A 142 1.60 -10.38 14.67
CA LEU A 142 0.17 -10.47 14.44
C LEU A 142 -0.13 -11.31 13.20
N ASP A 143 -1.22 -12.06 13.25
CA ASP A 143 -1.80 -12.76 12.10
C ASP A 143 -3.23 -12.24 11.90
N GLY A 144 -3.57 -11.88 10.67
CA GLY A 144 -4.85 -11.27 10.34
C GLY A 144 -5.09 -11.24 8.83
N SER A 145 -6.21 -10.65 8.40
CA SER A 145 -6.46 -10.46 6.97
C SER A 145 -5.69 -9.26 6.45
N TYR A 146 -5.23 -9.34 5.20
CA TYR A 146 -4.50 -8.26 4.54
C TYR A 146 -5.00 -8.06 3.12
N THR A 147 -5.20 -6.80 2.74
CA THR A 147 -5.42 -6.39 1.35
C THR A 147 -4.51 -5.21 1.02
N GLY A 148 -3.63 -5.33 0.02
CA GLY A 148 -2.72 -4.24 -0.33
C GLY A 148 -1.56 -4.66 -1.21
N ASP A 149 -0.60 -3.74 -1.33
CA ASP A 149 0.59 -3.93 -2.15
C ASP A 149 1.56 -4.93 -1.49
N VAL A 150 2.18 -5.77 -2.32
CA VAL A 150 3.21 -6.71 -1.89
C VAL A 150 4.38 -6.69 -2.86
N ASP A 151 5.59 -6.91 -2.35
CA ASP A 151 6.77 -7.22 -3.16
C ASP A 151 7.46 -8.47 -2.59
N LYS A 152 7.70 -9.47 -3.44
CA LYS A 152 8.32 -10.76 -3.06
C LYS A 152 7.64 -11.43 -1.85
N GLY A 153 6.31 -11.32 -1.79
CA GLY A 153 5.48 -11.90 -0.73
C GLY A 153 5.51 -11.17 0.60
N MET A 154 6.17 -10.01 0.69
CA MET A 154 6.14 -9.13 1.86
C MET A 154 5.17 -7.98 1.60
N SER A 155 4.46 -7.51 2.63
CA SER A 155 3.66 -6.28 2.47
C SER A 155 4.58 -5.08 2.32
N GLU A 156 4.24 -4.24 1.36
CA GLU A 156 4.99 -3.04 0.96
C GLU A 156 3.95 -1.97 0.57
N GLY A 157 4.34 -0.71 0.39
CA GLY A 157 3.44 0.31 -0.13
C GLY A 157 2.18 0.49 0.72
N ASN A 158 1.00 0.59 0.09
CA ASN A 158 -0.24 0.83 0.82
C ASN A 158 -1.04 -0.46 1.03
N GLY A 159 -1.75 -0.53 2.15
CA GLY A 159 -2.67 -1.62 2.39
C GLY A 159 -3.61 -1.41 3.57
N THR A 160 -4.40 -2.46 3.83
CA THR A 160 -5.29 -2.59 4.97
C THR A 160 -5.03 -3.93 5.62
N PHE A 161 -4.71 -3.91 6.90
CA PHE A 161 -4.54 -5.08 7.74
C PHE A 161 -5.63 -5.10 8.80
N VAL A 162 -6.34 -6.22 8.94
CA VAL A 162 -7.36 -6.39 9.98
C VAL A 162 -6.96 -7.56 10.87
N TYR A 163 -6.72 -7.25 12.14
CA TYR A 163 -6.52 -8.22 13.21
C TYR A 163 -7.74 -8.22 14.10
N SER A 164 -8.26 -9.41 14.40
CA SER A 164 -9.38 -9.57 15.33
C SER A 164 -9.07 -10.69 16.33
N ASP A 165 -9.32 -10.42 17.60
CA ASP A 165 -9.39 -11.43 18.66
C ASP A 165 -10.80 -11.47 19.28
N ASP A 166 -10.97 -12.22 20.37
CA ASP A 166 -12.27 -12.38 21.04
C ASP A 166 -12.84 -11.06 21.57
N GLU A 167 -12.00 -10.04 21.80
CA GLU A 167 -12.39 -8.79 22.46
C GLU A 167 -12.35 -7.58 21.51
N HIS A 168 -11.51 -7.60 20.47
CA HIS A 168 -11.22 -6.43 19.65
C HIS A 168 -11.13 -6.77 18.16
N GLU A 169 -11.62 -5.88 17.32
CA GLU A 169 -11.24 -5.80 15.91
C GLU A 169 -10.44 -4.51 15.70
N ILE A 170 -9.24 -4.66 15.16
CA ILE A 170 -8.30 -3.57 14.87
C ILE A 170 -8.01 -3.57 13.37
N THR A 171 -8.35 -2.47 12.72
CA THR A 171 -7.99 -2.20 11.33
C THR A 171 -6.85 -1.19 11.28
N MET A 172 -5.80 -1.51 10.55
CA MET A 172 -4.64 -0.68 10.28
C MET A 172 -4.59 -0.39 8.78
N GLU A 173 -4.81 0.85 8.38
CA GLU A 173 -4.81 1.28 6.97
C GLU A 173 -3.72 2.32 6.73
N GLY A 174 -2.87 2.11 5.75
CA GLY A 174 -1.79 3.05 5.42
C GLY A 174 -0.57 2.35 4.86
N SER A 175 0.61 2.84 5.23
CA SER A 175 1.88 2.40 4.65
C SER A 175 2.51 1.19 5.36
N PHE A 176 3.12 0.32 4.56
CA PHE A 176 3.80 -0.91 4.97
C PHE A 176 5.19 -0.98 4.31
N ALA A 177 6.16 -1.54 5.03
CA ALA A 177 7.49 -1.80 4.48
C ALA A 177 8.06 -3.10 5.05
N GLY A 178 8.39 -4.06 4.17
CA GLY A 178 8.98 -5.33 4.54
C GLY A 178 8.20 -6.11 5.62
N SER A 179 6.89 -6.27 5.42
CA SER A 179 5.98 -6.96 6.36
C SER A 179 5.86 -6.32 7.75
N LYS A 180 5.96 -4.98 7.80
CA LYS A 180 5.78 -4.17 9.01
C LYS A 180 4.94 -2.94 8.69
N PHE A 181 4.22 -2.44 9.69
CA PHE A 181 3.67 -1.09 9.63
C PHE A 181 4.83 -0.08 9.56
N ASP A 182 4.77 0.87 8.64
CA ASP A 182 5.80 1.89 8.46
C ASP A 182 5.21 3.16 7.85
N GLY A 183 5.48 4.31 8.46
CA GLY A 183 4.87 5.57 8.09
C GLY A 183 3.57 5.86 8.85
N LEU A 184 2.72 6.70 8.26
CA LEU A 184 1.43 7.04 8.84
C LEU A 184 0.38 5.99 8.49
N LEU A 185 -0.38 5.58 9.50
CA LEU A 185 -1.55 4.72 9.35
C LEU A 185 -2.75 5.31 10.09
N THR A 186 -3.94 4.91 9.67
CA THR A 186 -5.16 5.05 10.45
C THR A 186 -5.40 3.75 11.20
N LYS A 187 -5.48 3.84 12.53
CA LYS A 187 -5.87 2.74 13.41
C LYS A 187 -7.32 2.91 13.80
N THR A 188 -8.13 1.93 13.41
CA THR A 188 -9.55 1.85 13.79
C THR A 188 -9.73 0.69 14.76
N VAL A 189 -10.25 0.99 15.95
CA VAL A 189 -10.55 -0.02 16.96
C VAL A 189 -12.06 -0.10 17.15
N ARG A 190 -12.62 -1.30 16.99
CA ARG A 190 -14.04 -1.58 17.20
C ARG A 190 -14.24 -2.32 18.53
N TYR A 191 -15.15 -1.79 19.35
CA TYR A 191 -15.62 -2.36 20.61
C TYR A 191 -17.14 -2.55 20.52
N GLY A 192 -17.58 -3.76 20.14
CA GLY A 192 -19.01 -4.02 19.85
C GLY A 192 -19.52 -3.13 18.71
N GLU A 193 -20.53 -2.30 18.97
CA GLU A 193 -21.09 -1.35 17.98
C GLU A 193 -20.35 0.00 17.92
N THR A 194 -19.38 0.24 18.80
CA THR A 194 -18.63 1.51 18.82
C THR A 194 -17.32 1.38 18.06
N GLU A 195 -17.04 2.33 17.17
CA GLU A 195 -15.80 2.41 16.41
C GLU A 195 -15.07 3.73 16.72
N LYS A 196 -13.75 3.65 16.92
CA LYS A 196 -12.88 4.82 17.07
C LYS A 196 -11.68 4.71 16.15
N SER A 197 -11.49 5.72 15.32
CA SER A 197 -10.35 5.82 14.41
C SER A 197 -9.43 6.96 14.83
N TYR A 198 -8.13 6.73 14.76
CA TYR A 198 -7.13 7.75 15.00
C TYR A 198 -5.84 7.48 14.21
N PRO A 199 -5.09 8.53 13.87
CA PRO A 199 -3.80 8.35 13.21
C PRO A 199 -2.79 7.71 14.16
N VAL A 200 -1.94 6.84 13.64
CA VAL A 200 -0.77 6.28 14.33
C VAL A 200 0.42 6.37 13.39
N PHE A 201 1.61 6.55 13.95
CA PHE A 201 2.84 6.59 13.16
C PHE A 201 3.74 5.45 13.57
N TYR A 202 4.25 4.71 12.59
CA TYR A 202 5.14 3.58 12.80
C TYR A 202 6.48 3.83 12.13
N GLN A 203 7.57 3.40 12.77
CA GLN A 203 8.87 3.33 12.14
C GLN A 203 9.46 1.95 12.36
N LYS A 204 9.73 1.23 11.26
CA LYS A 204 10.28 -0.13 11.27
C LYS A 204 9.48 -1.09 12.15
N GLY A 205 8.15 -0.96 12.15
CA GLY A 205 7.23 -1.79 12.92
C GLY A 205 7.06 -1.42 14.39
N GLN A 206 7.63 -0.31 14.84
CA GLN A 206 7.40 0.22 16.20
C GLN A 206 6.52 1.46 16.12
N GLU A 207 5.48 1.51 16.94
CA GLU A 207 4.67 2.72 17.10
C GLU A 207 5.55 3.81 17.73
N VAL A 208 5.60 4.96 17.08
CA VAL A 208 6.38 6.11 17.52
C VAL A 208 5.42 7.13 18.10
N HIS A 209 5.77 7.64 19.27
CA HIS A 209 5.01 8.62 20.04
C HIS A 209 5.79 9.94 20.12
N ASP A 210 6.38 10.36 19.01
CA ASP A 210 7.13 11.61 18.90
C ASP A 210 6.21 12.77 18.52
N THR A 211 6.81 13.96 18.44
CA THR A 211 6.08 15.18 18.12
C THR A 211 5.39 15.12 16.76
N ALA A 212 6.01 14.49 15.75
CA ALA A 212 5.45 14.34 14.42
C ALA A 212 4.22 13.42 14.42
N ALA A 213 4.33 12.26 15.06
CA ALA A 213 3.24 11.31 15.25
C ALA A 213 2.06 11.94 16.01
N MET A 214 2.37 12.73 17.04
CA MET A 214 1.37 13.43 17.83
C MET A 214 0.66 14.52 17.01
N ILE A 215 1.40 15.32 16.24
CA ILE A 215 0.81 16.33 15.35
C ILE A 215 -0.13 15.68 14.34
N ALA A 216 0.30 14.58 13.71
CA ALA A 216 -0.53 13.81 12.80
C ALA A 216 -1.82 13.33 13.49
N TYR A 217 -1.71 12.80 14.70
CA TYR A 217 -2.84 12.38 15.54
C TYR A 217 -3.83 13.53 15.81
N LEU A 218 -3.34 14.71 16.19
CA LEU A 218 -4.16 15.88 16.52
C LEU A 218 -4.94 16.42 15.32
N GLU A 219 -4.32 16.46 14.14
CA GLU A 219 -4.98 16.86 12.89
C GLU A 219 -6.13 15.90 12.53
N GLY A 220 -5.87 14.59 12.59
CA GLY A 220 -6.87 13.57 12.27
C GLY A 220 -8.06 13.54 13.26
N MET A 221 -7.87 13.97 14.51
CA MET A 221 -8.97 14.05 15.49
C MET A 221 -9.92 15.24 15.27
N ARG A 222 -9.43 16.33 14.68
CA ARG A 222 -10.19 17.60 14.58
C ARG A 222 -10.86 17.77 13.22
N ASN A 223 -10.31 17.13 12.19
CA ASN A 223 -10.81 17.24 10.84
C ASN A 223 -11.22 15.86 10.32
N THR A 224 -12.32 15.78 9.56
CA THR A 224 -12.73 14.55 8.87
C THR A 224 -11.77 14.17 7.73
N SER A 225 -10.74 14.98 7.49
CA SER A 225 -9.70 14.75 6.49
C SER A 225 -8.34 15.09 7.09
N TYR A 226 -7.38 14.17 6.91
CA TYR A 226 -5.98 14.34 7.28
C TYR A 226 -5.31 15.28 6.29
N CYS A 227 -4.75 16.40 6.76
CA CYS A 227 -4.21 17.46 5.90
C CYS A 227 -2.69 17.61 5.94
N LEU A 228 -1.99 16.79 6.72
CA LEU A 228 -0.54 16.83 6.85
C LEU A 228 0.11 16.02 5.73
N SER A 229 0.86 16.64 4.83
CA SER A 229 1.59 15.95 3.76
C SER A 229 2.79 15.15 4.29
N GLU A 230 3.25 14.15 3.52
CA GLU A 230 4.50 13.42 3.84
C GLU A 230 5.70 14.36 3.95
N ALA A 231 5.76 15.41 3.12
CA ALA A 231 6.84 16.40 3.16
C ALA A 231 6.82 17.22 4.47
N GLN A 232 5.65 17.66 4.93
CA GLN A 232 5.51 18.35 6.21
C GLN A 232 5.83 17.41 7.38
N LEU A 233 5.41 16.14 7.31
CA LEU A 233 5.73 15.14 8.32
C LEU A 233 7.24 14.91 8.41
N SER A 234 7.91 14.72 7.27
CA SER A 234 9.37 14.59 7.19
C SER A 234 10.07 15.82 7.76
N PHE A 235 9.58 17.04 7.45
CA PHE A 235 10.14 18.26 8.01
C PHE A 235 10.06 18.30 9.54
N ILE A 236 8.93 17.89 10.12
CA ILE A 236 8.77 17.83 11.58
C ILE A 236 9.75 16.82 12.19
N GLN A 237 9.93 15.66 11.57
CA GLN A 237 10.85 14.62 12.02
C GLN A 237 12.31 15.05 11.96
N ASP A 238 12.72 15.74 10.89
CA ASP A 238 14.08 16.24 10.73
C ASP A 238 14.39 17.41 11.68
N HIS A 239 13.37 18.03 12.27
CA HIS A 239 13.48 19.21 13.13
C HIS A 239 12.72 19.07 14.45
N THR A 240 12.65 17.85 15.02
CA THR A 240 11.90 17.56 16.26
C THR A 240 12.23 18.51 17.41
N ALA A 241 13.51 18.88 17.57
CA ALA A 241 13.93 19.80 18.62
C ALA A 241 13.23 21.18 18.53
N LEU A 242 12.92 21.65 17.33
CA LEU A 242 12.15 22.88 17.17
C LEU A 242 10.74 22.66 17.75
N PHE A 243 10.06 21.57 17.37
CA PHE A 243 8.66 21.34 17.73
C PHE A 243 8.46 20.93 19.18
N GLU A 244 9.50 20.37 19.80
CA GLU A 244 9.54 20.02 21.22
C GLU A 244 9.96 21.18 22.13
N GLY A 245 10.39 22.32 21.56
CA GLY A 245 10.91 23.45 22.32
C GLY A 245 12.24 23.15 23.02
N THR A 246 13.01 22.20 22.48
CA THR A 246 14.33 21.82 23.00
C THR A 246 15.47 22.37 22.14
N ALA A 247 15.14 23.01 21.01
CA ALA A 247 16.10 23.69 20.16
C ALA A 247 16.80 24.84 20.89
N LYS A 248 18.10 25.00 20.64
CA LYS A 248 18.86 26.15 21.15
C LYS A 248 18.59 27.35 20.26
N ASP A 249 18.75 28.56 20.78
CA ASP A 249 18.58 29.82 20.03
C ASP A 249 19.34 29.85 18.69
N ASN A 250 20.52 29.20 18.63
CA ASN A 250 21.33 29.15 17.41
C ASN A 250 20.80 28.16 16.36
N ASP A 251 20.01 27.18 16.79
CA ASP A 251 19.41 26.14 15.96
C ASP A 251 18.02 26.55 15.45
N LEU A 252 17.46 27.65 15.98
CA LEU A 252 16.23 28.23 15.48
C LEU A 252 16.43 28.75 14.05
N PRO A 253 15.56 28.39 13.10
CA PRO A 253 15.61 28.90 11.74
C PRO A 253 15.51 30.42 11.76
N LYS A 254 16.48 31.08 11.11
CA LYS A 254 16.63 32.54 11.13
C LYS A 254 15.83 33.26 10.04
N GLU A 255 15.28 32.48 9.11
CA GLU A 255 14.47 32.97 8.01
C GLU A 255 13.07 32.37 8.11
N TYR A 256 12.08 33.23 8.36
CA TYR A 256 10.66 32.91 8.34
C TYR A 256 9.90 34.08 7.71
N ALA A 257 8.95 33.76 6.84
CA ALA A 257 8.10 34.77 6.23
C ALA A 257 7.00 35.17 7.24
N VAL A 258 6.68 36.47 7.32
CA VAL A 258 5.48 36.89 8.07
C VAL A 258 4.25 36.35 7.35
N PHE A 259 3.33 35.72 8.08
CA PHE A 259 2.11 35.18 7.49
C PHE A 259 1.35 36.28 6.73
N ASN A 260 0.92 35.97 5.51
CA ASN A 260 0.08 36.84 4.70
C ASN A 260 -0.96 35.99 3.95
N ARG A 261 -2.24 36.25 4.22
CA ARG A 261 -3.38 35.45 3.70
C ARG A 261 -3.41 35.41 2.17
N ASP A 262 -3.15 36.52 1.51
CA ASP A 262 -3.27 36.65 0.04
C ASP A 262 -2.18 35.88 -0.69
N SER A 263 -0.98 35.82 -0.10
CA SER A 263 0.15 35.05 -0.65
C SER A 263 0.18 33.59 -0.19
N PHE A 264 -0.59 33.23 0.84
CA PHE A 264 -0.55 31.90 1.43
C PHE A 264 -1.16 30.85 0.49
N LYS A 265 -0.31 29.91 0.08
CA LYS A 265 -0.68 28.74 -0.72
C LYS A 265 -0.36 27.49 0.10
N GLU A 266 -1.30 26.54 0.08
CA GLU A 266 -0.99 25.18 0.52
C GLU A 266 0.08 24.64 -0.42
N THR A 267 1.17 24.13 0.15
CA THR A 267 2.31 23.65 -0.61
C THR A 267 2.98 22.51 0.14
N ASP A 268 3.44 21.53 -0.63
CA ASP A 268 4.26 20.41 -0.13
C ASP A 268 5.72 20.82 0.12
N ALA A 269 6.06 22.11 -0.01
CA ALA A 269 7.37 22.66 0.36
C ALA A 269 7.28 23.29 1.77
N PRO A 270 7.50 22.51 2.85
CA PRO A 270 7.34 22.99 4.21
C PRO A 270 8.30 24.15 4.49
N SER A 271 7.75 25.28 4.89
CA SER A 271 8.50 26.47 5.29
C SER A 271 7.80 27.16 6.45
N LEU A 272 8.59 27.79 7.30
CA LEU A 272 8.08 28.38 8.52
C LEU A 272 7.56 29.79 8.31
N ILE A 273 6.48 30.08 9.02
CA ILE A 273 5.84 31.38 9.03
C ILE A 273 5.91 31.99 10.42
N LEU A 274 5.88 33.32 10.48
CA LEU A 274 5.71 34.08 11.69
C LEU A 274 4.32 34.72 11.72
N ILE A 275 3.51 34.34 12.71
CA ILE A 275 2.25 34.98 13.04
C ILE A 275 2.55 36.01 14.13
N ARG A 276 2.58 37.29 13.76
CA ARG A 276 2.94 38.38 14.67
C ARG A 276 1.77 38.89 15.48
N ASN A 277 2.07 39.36 16.70
CA ASN A 277 1.12 40.00 17.61
C ASN A 277 -0.19 39.20 17.73
N ALA A 278 -0.07 37.88 17.81
CA ALA A 278 -1.20 36.96 17.87
C ALA A 278 -1.82 37.02 19.26
N ALA A 279 -3.05 37.54 19.33
CA ALA A 279 -3.84 37.58 20.55
C ALA A 279 -4.47 36.21 20.80
N ILE A 280 -4.20 35.60 21.95
CA ILE A 280 -4.76 34.30 22.31
C ILE A 280 -6.22 34.46 22.72
N ARG A 281 -7.13 33.88 21.94
CA ARG A 281 -8.58 33.95 22.12
C ARG A 281 -9.14 32.77 22.89
N SER A 282 -8.58 31.58 22.69
CA SER A 282 -8.95 30.35 23.37
C SER A 282 -7.72 29.48 23.62
N VAL A 283 -7.75 28.72 24.73
CA VAL A 283 -6.71 27.78 25.12
C VAL A 283 -7.36 26.50 25.61
N GLN A 284 -6.94 25.35 25.07
CA GLN A 284 -7.27 24.03 25.59
C GLN A 284 -5.98 23.27 25.84
N ARG A 285 -5.89 22.60 26.98
CA ARG A 285 -4.74 21.78 27.35
C ARG A 285 -5.20 20.37 27.65
N TYR A 286 -4.58 19.38 27.02
CA TYR A 286 -4.92 17.98 27.23
C TYR A 286 -3.73 17.08 26.96
N LYS A 287 -3.81 15.84 27.44
CA LYS A 287 -2.90 14.77 27.07
C LYS A 287 -3.64 13.85 26.10
N PRO A 288 -3.15 13.66 24.87
CA PRO A 288 -3.85 12.84 23.86
C PRO A 288 -3.95 11.37 24.29
N TYR A 289 -2.97 10.86 25.03
CA TYR A 289 -2.95 9.52 25.62
C TYR A 289 -2.14 9.51 26.92
N GLU A 290 -2.21 8.39 27.64
CA GLU A 290 -1.46 8.18 28.86
C GLU A 290 0.05 8.20 28.59
N GLY A 291 0.79 9.03 29.33
CA GLY A 291 2.24 9.18 29.14
C GLY A 291 2.67 10.29 28.17
N ALA A 292 1.77 10.85 27.35
CA ALA A 292 2.09 11.99 26.50
C ALA A 292 2.37 13.27 27.32
N ASP A 293 3.18 14.19 26.76
CA ASP A 293 3.23 15.56 27.27
C ASP A 293 1.93 16.31 26.96
N THR A 294 1.78 17.47 27.59
CA THR A 294 0.61 18.32 27.39
C THR A 294 0.66 18.95 25.99
N VAL A 295 -0.43 18.76 25.25
CA VAL A 295 -0.74 19.53 24.05
C VAL A 295 -1.52 20.76 24.46
N THR A 296 -1.06 21.92 24.01
CA THR A 296 -1.79 23.19 24.12
C THR A 296 -2.32 23.57 22.74
N SER A 297 -3.63 23.48 22.59
CA SER A 297 -4.36 23.97 21.43
C SER A 297 -4.81 25.41 21.67
N LEU A 298 -4.45 26.31 20.76
CA LEU A 298 -4.76 27.73 20.83
C LEU A 298 -5.60 28.15 19.63
N ILE A 299 -6.61 28.99 19.88
CA ILE A 299 -7.17 29.84 18.82
C ILE A 299 -6.58 31.22 19.01
N VAL A 300 -5.85 31.70 18.01
CA VAL A 300 -5.18 33.01 18.07
C VAL A 300 -5.65 33.91 16.94
N GLU A 301 -5.75 35.21 17.19
CA GLU A 301 -6.09 36.22 16.18
C GLU A 301 -4.86 37.08 15.89
N ASN A 302 -4.42 37.15 14.64
CA ASN A 302 -3.26 37.94 14.25
C ASN A 302 -3.61 39.43 14.07
N SER A 303 -2.60 40.26 13.79
CA SER A 303 -2.77 41.71 13.59
C SER A 303 -3.72 42.11 12.46
N ASP A 304 -3.92 41.21 11.49
CA ASP A 304 -4.76 41.45 10.32
C ASP A 304 -6.20 40.97 10.53
N GLY A 305 -6.52 40.46 11.74
CA GLY A 305 -7.84 39.96 12.11
C GLY A 305 -8.13 38.52 11.67
N TYR A 306 -7.11 37.80 11.17
CA TYR A 306 -7.24 36.38 10.82
C TYR A 306 -6.99 35.50 12.03
N TYR A 307 -7.77 34.44 12.11
CA TYR A 307 -7.65 33.46 13.17
C TYR A 307 -6.80 32.27 12.72
N HIS A 308 -6.08 31.68 13.66
CA HIS A 308 -5.23 30.51 13.43
C HIS A 308 -5.50 29.48 14.51
N LEU A 309 -5.57 28.22 14.10
CA LEU A 309 -5.56 27.10 15.03
C LEU A 309 -4.12 26.65 15.19
N VAL A 310 -3.65 26.70 16.42
CA VAL A 310 -2.26 26.43 16.76
C VAL A 310 -2.20 25.21 17.67
N PHE A 311 -1.36 24.25 17.32
CA PHE A 311 -1.00 23.13 18.19
C PHE A 311 0.43 23.30 18.67
N ALA A 312 0.61 23.39 19.99
CA ALA A 312 1.91 23.51 20.63
C ALA A 312 2.14 22.33 21.58
N TYR A 313 3.25 21.62 21.40
CA TYR A 313 3.65 20.50 22.26
C TYR A 313 4.49 21.00 23.44
N GLY A 314 4.22 20.50 24.65
CA GLY A 314 4.99 20.84 25.85
C GLY A 314 4.82 22.29 26.37
N VAL A 315 4.15 23.16 25.62
CA VAL A 315 3.91 24.56 26.01
C VAL A 315 2.84 24.63 27.09
N THR A 316 3.17 25.21 28.24
CA THR A 316 2.24 25.34 29.37
C THR A 316 1.98 26.79 29.80
N LYS A 317 2.70 27.76 29.22
CA LYS A 317 2.69 29.19 29.61
C LYS A 317 2.19 30.10 28.48
N ALA A 318 0.97 29.85 28.01
CA ALA A 318 0.30 30.64 26.99
C ALA A 318 -1.20 30.65 27.27
N ASP A 319 -1.72 31.77 27.79
CA ASP A 319 -3.07 31.87 28.32
C ASP A 319 -3.92 32.88 27.54
N ARG A 320 -5.25 32.77 27.72
CA ARG A 320 -6.21 33.65 27.06
C ARG A 320 -5.93 35.11 27.44
N GLY A 321 -5.81 35.96 26.42
CA GLY A 321 -5.51 37.38 26.58
C GLY A 321 -4.04 37.74 26.37
N ASP A 322 -3.14 36.76 26.35
CA ASP A 322 -1.74 37.00 25.99
C ASP A 322 -1.62 37.43 24.53
N ILE A 323 -0.59 38.21 24.24
CA ILE A 323 -0.17 38.58 22.89
C ILE A 323 1.20 37.98 22.66
N VAL A 324 1.31 37.10 21.67
CA VAL A 324 2.52 36.33 21.39
C VAL A 324 2.92 36.44 19.93
N ASP A 325 4.21 36.29 19.66
CA ASP A 325 4.71 36.01 18.32
C ASP A 325 4.85 34.50 18.18
N ILE A 326 4.30 33.94 17.11
CA ILE A 326 4.22 32.50 16.91
C ILE A 326 4.97 32.13 15.63
N CYS A 327 6.05 31.39 15.77
CA CYS A 327 6.71 30.73 14.65
C CYS A 327 6.06 29.36 14.44
N ALA A 328 5.61 29.07 13.22
CA ALA A 328 4.80 27.89 12.95
C ALA A 328 5.12 27.25 11.60
N LEU A 329 4.94 25.93 11.52
CA LEU A 329 4.79 25.22 10.27
C LEU A 329 3.30 25.23 9.87
N PRO A 330 2.92 25.89 8.77
CA PRO A 330 1.54 25.85 8.30
C PRO A 330 1.22 24.45 7.77
N LEU A 331 0.07 23.91 8.16
CA LEU A 331 -0.40 22.59 7.75
C LEU A 331 -1.36 22.71 6.57
N CYS A 332 -2.53 23.31 6.79
CA CYS A 332 -3.57 23.48 5.76
C CYS A 332 -4.52 24.63 6.09
N LYS A 333 -5.43 24.95 5.18
CA LYS A 333 -6.62 25.77 5.46
C LYS A 333 -7.71 24.87 6.02
N SER A 334 -8.32 25.29 7.12
CA SER A 334 -9.46 24.61 7.74
C SER A 334 -10.54 25.62 8.12
N THR A 335 -11.80 25.20 8.06
CA THR A 335 -12.92 25.98 8.60
C THR A 335 -13.26 25.43 9.98
N LEU A 336 -12.98 26.18 11.04
CA LEU A 336 -13.39 25.81 12.39
C LEU A 336 -14.80 26.32 12.66
N THR A 337 -15.70 25.38 12.93
CA THR A 337 -16.93 25.63 13.69
C THR A 337 -16.65 25.29 15.16
N ALA A 338 -16.42 26.31 15.99
CA ALA A 338 -16.25 26.11 17.43
C ALA A 338 -17.59 25.63 18.02
N PRO A 339 -17.69 24.44 18.64
CA PRO A 339 -18.98 23.88 19.06
C PRO A 339 -19.62 24.58 20.27
N GLU A 340 -18.89 25.41 21.01
CA GLU A 340 -19.35 25.97 22.31
C GLU A 340 -19.41 27.50 22.39
N GLN A 341 -19.10 28.23 21.32
CA GLN A 341 -19.33 29.67 21.25
C GLN A 341 -19.82 30.01 19.84
N ASP A 342 -20.86 30.83 19.74
CA ASP A 342 -21.46 31.37 18.50
C ASP A 342 -20.44 32.23 17.72
N TYR A 343 -19.34 31.63 17.29
CA TYR A 343 -18.43 32.20 16.32
C TYR A 343 -18.94 31.82 14.93
N PRO A 344 -19.11 32.77 14.00
CA PRO A 344 -19.29 32.42 12.59
C PRO A 344 -18.11 31.54 12.15
N ALA A 345 -18.35 30.61 11.22
CA ALA A 345 -17.33 29.70 10.69
C ALA A 345 -16.03 30.46 10.42
N ILE A 346 -14.98 30.07 11.13
CA ILE A 346 -13.70 30.78 11.09
C ILE A 346 -12.84 30.11 10.01
N ASP A 347 -12.53 30.85 8.96
CA ASP A 347 -11.44 30.50 8.03
C ASP A 347 -10.11 30.57 8.81
N ALA A 348 -9.62 29.42 9.28
CA ALA A 348 -8.36 29.33 10.00
C ALA A 348 -7.31 28.59 9.17
N ALA A 349 -6.06 29.06 9.20
CA ALA A 349 -4.96 28.17 8.86
C ALA A 349 -4.67 27.29 10.09
N GLY A 350 -4.65 25.98 9.92
CA GLY A 350 -4.07 25.06 10.90
C GLY A 350 -2.56 25.20 10.85
N ALA A 351 -1.92 25.38 12.01
CA ALA A 351 -0.48 25.52 12.10
C ALA A 351 0.06 24.79 13.34
N VAL A 352 1.22 24.18 13.19
CA VAL A 352 1.97 23.57 14.30
C VAL A 352 3.00 24.55 14.76
N VAL A 353 3.09 24.74 16.06
CA VAL A 353 3.99 25.71 16.68
C VAL A 353 5.12 24.98 17.40
N PHE A 354 6.27 25.64 17.39
CA PHE A 354 7.44 25.22 18.13
C PHE A 354 7.25 25.42 19.63
N GLY A 355 7.70 24.45 20.44
CA GLY A 355 7.72 24.62 21.88
C GLY A 355 8.55 25.85 22.29
N GLY A 356 8.07 26.59 23.29
CA GLY A 356 8.68 27.81 23.81
C GLY A 356 9.51 27.61 25.05
#